data_AF-A0A5R9FAF8-F1
#
_entry.id   AF-A0A5R9FAF8-F1
#
_cell.length_a   1.000
_cell.length_b   1.000
_cell.length_c   1.000
_cell.angle_alpha   90.00
_cell.angle_beta   90.00
_cell.angle_gamma   90.00
#
_symmetry.space_group_name_H-M   'P 1'
#
loop_
_entity.id
_entity.type
_entity.pdbx_description
1 polymer ?
#
loop_
_entity_poly.entity_id
_entity_poly.type
_entity_poly.pdbx_seq_one_letter_code
_entity_poly.pdbx_strand_id
1 'polypeptide(L)'
;MKKIIILLLFVMLFSTGNGNEAAAETPGIDEVTTAVLFEQHQGKTTFTVKITNNMEEELLLTFPTGQKIEVEVQNKKGEELYRYSEGRMFTQSFEKVRIPPNETKQWTADWNTGINQLEPGPYLITGIITATKTEPKINEKKLKAKKVFFVNP
;
A
#
# COMPACT_ATOMS: atom_id res chain seq x y z
N MET A 1 60.40 -7.11 -10.01
CA MET A 1 58.95 -6.85 -10.10
C MET A 1 58.45 -6.48 -8.71
N LYS A 2 57.91 -5.27 -8.58
CA LYS A 2 57.77 -4.48 -7.34
C LYS A 2 57.01 -5.22 -6.22
N LYS A 3 57.66 -5.39 -5.07
CA LYS A 3 56.99 -5.53 -3.77
C LYS A 3 57.54 -4.42 -2.88
N ILE A 4 56.80 -3.33 -2.78
CA ILE A 4 57.10 -2.23 -1.87
C ILE A 4 56.45 -2.57 -0.54
N ILE A 5 57.30 -2.66 0.49
CA ILE A 5 56.99 -2.75 1.91
C ILE A 5 56.63 -1.34 2.39
N ILE A 6 55.50 -1.17 3.08
CA ILE A 6 55.22 0.02 3.88
C ILE A 6 54.82 -0.45 5.29
N LEU A 7 55.70 -0.11 6.22
CA LEU A 7 55.56 -0.16 7.67
C LEU A 7 55.02 1.20 8.12
N LEU A 8 53.98 1.25 8.97
CA LEU A 8 53.94 2.15 10.14
C LEU A 8 52.67 1.95 10.97
N LEU A 9 52.92 1.76 12.28
CA LEU A 9 51.98 1.76 13.38
C LEU A 9 51.18 3.06 13.44
N PHE A 10 49.92 2.97 13.86
CA PHE A 10 49.42 3.77 14.98
C PHE A 10 48.23 3.05 15.63
N VAL A 11 48.49 2.35 16.73
CA VAL A 11 47.46 1.94 17.69
C VAL A 11 47.27 3.10 18.64
N MET A 12 46.09 3.72 18.64
CA MET A 12 45.55 4.43 19.79
C MET A 12 44.13 3.92 20.05
N LEU A 13 44.00 3.27 21.20
CA LEU A 13 42.74 2.85 21.81
C LEU A 13 41.99 4.04 22.43
N PHE A 14 40.71 3.77 22.68
CA PHE A 14 39.73 4.46 23.53
C PHE A 14 38.76 5.43 22.85
N SER A 15 37.56 4.94 22.53
CA SER A 15 36.42 5.07 23.47
C SER A 15 35.18 4.35 22.93
N THR A 16 34.34 3.94 23.87
CA THR A 16 33.06 3.25 23.75
C THR A 16 32.06 4.00 22.87
N GLY A 17 31.44 3.29 21.91
CA GLY A 17 30.30 3.80 21.16
C GLY A 17 29.41 2.63 20.75
N ASN A 18 28.24 2.56 21.37
CA ASN A 18 27.18 1.59 21.13
C ASN A 18 26.82 1.57 19.63
N GLY A 19 27.37 0.59 18.91
CA GLY A 19 27.14 0.39 17.49
C GLY A 19 25.73 -0.11 17.24
N ASN A 20 24.79 0.82 17.14
CA ASN A 20 23.54 0.58 16.44
C ASN A 20 23.94 0.31 14.98
N GLU A 21 23.96 -0.96 14.59
CA GLU A 21 24.06 -1.38 13.19
C GLU A 21 22.83 -0.81 12.48
N ALA A 22 22.98 0.38 11.93
CA ALA A 22 22.12 0.83 10.84
C ALA A 22 22.40 -0.13 9.69
N ALA A 23 21.56 -1.16 9.59
CA ALA A 23 21.48 -1.99 8.40
C ALA A 23 21.38 -1.03 7.20
N ALA A 24 22.34 -1.13 6.29
CA ALA A 24 22.30 -0.39 5.06
C ALA A 24 20.99 -0.75 4.34
N GLU A 25 20.08 0.20 4.24
CA GLU A 25 18.92 0.08 3.35
C GLU A 25 19.50 -0.01 1.94
N THR A 26 19.60 -1.24 1.43
CA THR A 26 19.78 -1.49 0.01
C THR A 26 18.66 -0.72 -0.69
N PRO A 27 18.86 -0.02 -1.82
CA PRO A 27 17.78 0.66 -2.54
C PRO A 27 16.72 -0.39 -2.87
N GLY A 28 15.72 -0.49 -2.02
CA GLY A 28 14.82 -1.63 -1.97
C GLY A 28 13.91 -1.53 -3.17
N ILE A 29 13.87 -2.57 -4.00
CA ILE A 29 12.72 -2.77 -4.86
C ILE A 29 11.54 -2.88 -3.88
N ASP A 30 10.55 -2.00 -4.03
CA ASP A 30 9.36 -2.03 -3.19
C ASP A 30 8.72 -3.42 -3.33
N GLU A 31 8.77 -4.24 -2.27
CA GLU A 31 8.26 -5.63 -2.24
C GLU A 31 6.86 -5.72 -2.88
N VAL A 32 6.03 -4.72 -2.58
CA VAL A 32 4.66 -4.62 -3.04
C VAL A 32 4.31 -3.17 -3.34
N THR A 33 3.57 -2.97 -4.43
CA THR A 33 2.97 -1.68 -4.80
C THR A 33 1.45 -1.76 -4.70
N THR A 34 0.83 -0.87 -3.94
CA THR A 34 -0.64 -0.72 -3.92
C THR A 34 -1.04 0.59 -4.58
N ALA A 35 -2.11 0.55 -5.36
CA ALA A 35 -2.68 1.72 -6.01
C ALA A 35 -4.20 1.75 -5.81
N VAL A 36 -4.75 2.96 -5.78
CA VAL A 36 -6.19 3.18 -5.90
C VAL A 36 -6.45 4.08 -7.10
N LEU A 37 -7.26 3.56 -8.01
CA LEU A 37 -7.72 4.23 -9.21
C LEU A 37 -9.24 4.44 -9.10
N PHE A 38 -9.77 5.34 -9.92
CA PHE A 38 -11.20 5.50 -10.05
C PHE A 38 -11.56 5.85 -11.48
N GLU A 39 -12.74 5.40 -11.89
CA GLU A 39 -13.32 5.69 -13.18
C GLU A 39 -14.77 6.13 -12.99
N GLN A 40 -15.24 7.00 -13.87
CA GLN A 40 -16.61 7.47 -13.87
C GLN A 40 -17.32 6.98 -15.12
N HIS A 41 -18.51 6.42 -14.92
CA HIS A 41 -19.37 5.99 -16.01
C HIS A 41 -20.84 6.21 -15.64
N GLN A 42 -21.56 6.99 -16.45
CA GLN A 42 -23.00 7.25 -16.28
C GLN A 42 -23.40 7.71 -14.86
N GLY A 43 -22.63 8.64 -14.27
CA GLY A 43 -22.91 9.17 -12.93
C GLY A 43 -22.50 8.25 -11.77
N LYS A 44 -21.99 7.06 -12.05
CA LYS A 44 -21.43 6.15 -11.05
C LYS A 44 -19.91 6.28 -11.02
N THR A 45 -19.34 6.13 -9.83
CA THR A 45 -17.88 6.01 -9.68
C THR A 45 -17.52 4.59 -9.28
N THR A 46 -16.61 3.99 -10.02
CA THR A 46 -16.01 2.69 -9.68
C THR A 46 -14.59 2.94 -9.20
N PHE A 47 -14.30 2.56 -7.96
CA PHE A 47 -12.94 2.54 -7.43
C PHE A 47 -12.31 1.19 -7.72
N THR A 48 -11.05 1.19 -8.13
CA THR A 48 -10.26 -0.04 -8.28
C THR A 48 -9.05 0.04 -7.37
N VAL A 49 -8.99 -0.85 -6.37
CA VAL A 49 -7.82 -1.00 -5.49
C VAL A 49 -7.01 -2.18 -6.00
N LYS A 50 -5.72 -1.94 -6.26
CA LYS A 50 -4.79 -2.92 -6.83
C LYS A 50 -3.61 -3.11 -5.91
N ILE A 51 -3.09 -4.33 -5.89
CA ILE A 51 -1.86 -4.71 -5.22
C ILE A 51 -1.02 -5.54 -6.18
N THR A 52 0.21 -5.12 -6.41
CA THR A 52 1.19 -5.75 -7.30
C THR A 52 2.28 -6.35 -6.45
N ASN A 53 2.55 -7.64 -6.64
CA ASN A 53 3.68 -8.31 -6.02
C ASN A 53 4.92 -8.09 -6.90
N ASN A 54 5.89 -7.29 -6.44
CA ASN A 54 7.13 -7.03 -7.19
C ASN A 54 8.28 -7.93 -6.73
N MET A 55 8.01 -8.90 -5.86
CA MET A 55 8.99 -9.89 -5.41
C MET A 55 9.12 -11.03 -6.41
N GLU A 56 10.18 -11.82 -6.26
CA GLU A 56 10.39 -13.07 -7.02
C GLU A 56 9.64 -14.27 -6.42
N GLU A 57 9.05 -14.11 -5.23
CA GLU A 57 8.26 -15.14 -4.54
C GLU A 57 6.76 -14.83 -4.51
N GLU A 58 5.93 -15.84 -4.24
CA GLU A 58 4.47 -15.68 -4.13
C GLU A 58 4.09 -14.85 -2.88
N LEU A 59 3.15 -13.91 -3.04
CA LEU A 59 2.52 -13.20 -1.94
C LEU A 59 1.15 -13.81 -1.62
N LEU A 60 0.97 -14.25 -0.39
CA LEU A 60 -0.28 -14.76 0.15
C LEU A 60 -0.93 -13.74 1.08
N LEU A 61 -2.17 -13.35 0.76
CA LEU A 61 -2.99 -12.45 1.57
C LEU A 61 -4.09 -13.24 2.27
N THR A 62 -4.20 -13.11 3.59
CA THR A 62 -5.27 -13.75 4.38
C THR A 62 -6.32 -12.72 4.78
N PHE A 63 -7.57 -12.98 4.41
CA PHE A 63 -8.74 -12.18 4.74
C PHE A 63 -9.62 -12.92 5.74
N PRO A 64 -10.01 -12.30 6.87
CA PRO A 64 -10.88 -12.93 7.86
C PRO A 64 -12.37 -12.94 7.42
N THR A 65 -12.73 -12.11 6.44
CA THR A 65 -14.10 -11.97 5.94
C THR A 65 -14.14 -11.91 4.41
N GLY A 66 -15.35 -11.88 3.84
CA GLY A 66 -15.58 -11.59 2.42
C GLY A 66 -15.18 -10.17 2.00
N GLN A 67 -14.95 -9.25 2.93
CA GLN A 67 -14.41 -7.92 2.62
C GLN A 67 -12.96 -8.09 2.19
N LYS A 68 -12.64 -7.73 0.94
CA LYS A 68 -11.25 -7.74 0.43
C LYS A 68 -10.63 -6.37 0.47
N ILE A 69 -11.45 -5.33 0.29
CA ILE A 69 -11.00 -3.95 0.29
C ILE A 69 -11.90 -3.05 1.14
N GLU A 70 -11.35 -1.92 1.53
CA GLU A 70 -12.08 -0.76 2.01
C GLU A 70 -11.70 0.43 1.10
N VAL A 71 -12.66 1.31 0.87
CA VAL A 71 -12.43 2.58 0.17
C VAL A 71 -13.07 3.68 0.98
N GLU A 72 -12.29 4.71 1.28
CA GLU A 72 -12.72 5.90 2.00
C GLU A 72 -12.50 7.13 1.11
N VAL A 73 -13.47 8.03 1.07
CA VAL A 73 -13.37 9.33 0.39
C VAL A 73 -13.55 10.44 1.40
N GLN A 74 -12.61 11.37 1.46
CA GLN A 74 -12.64 12.52 2.36
C GLN A 74 -12.48 13.82 1.59
N ASN A 75 -13.13 14.88 2.06
CA ASN A 75 -12.86 16.23 1.57
C ASN A 75 -11.62 16.86 2.24
N LYS A 76 -11.27 18.08 1.84
CA LYS A 76 -10.12 18.82 2.41
C LYS A 76 -10.20 19.10 3.92
N LYS A 77 -11.38 19.04 4.53
CA LYS A 77 -11.58 19.22 5.98
C LYS A 77 -11.41 17.90 6.75
N GLY A 78 -11.21 16.79 6.04
CA GLY A 78 -11.17 15.45 6.63
C GLY A 78 -12.56 14.86 6.90
N GLU A 79 -13.63 15.48 6.41
CA GLU A 79 -14.98 14.92 6.52
C GLU A 79 -15.10 13.72 5.57
N GLU A 80 -15.49 12.56 6.12
CA GLU A 80 -15.75 11.35 5.35
C GLU A 80 -17.08 11.50 4.59
N LEU A 81 -17.00 11.29 3.27
CA LEU A 81 -18.14 11.41 2.36
C LEU A 81 -18.62 10.05 1.85
N TYR A 82 -17.74 9.04 1.94
CA TYR A 82 -18.03 7.69 1.51
C TYR A 82 -17.09 6.71 2.21
N ARG A 83 -17.67 5.58 2.62
CA ARG A 83 -16.97 4.40 3.10
C ARG A 83 -17.61 3.18 2.45
N TYR A 84 -16.81 2.35 1.78
CA TYR A 84 -17.33 1.20 1.04
C TYR A 84 -18.07 0.21 1.95
N SER A 85 -17.58 -0.01 3.17
CA SER A 85 -18.25 -0.91 4.13
C SER A 85 -19.56 -0.37 4.72
N GLU A 86 -19.87 0.91 4.56
CA GLU A 86 -21.07 1.50 5.16
C GLU A 86 -22.34 0.89 4.56
N GLY A 87 -23.22 0.37 5.43
CA GLY A 87 -24.46 -0.30 5.03
C GLY A 87 -24.27 -1.66 4.34
N ARG A 88 -23.05 -2.20 4.29
CA ARG A 88 -22.76 -3.52 3.70
C ARG A 88 -22.55 -4.59 4.74
N MET A 89 -22.97 -5.80 4.42
CA MET A 89 -22.66 -7.02 5.19
C MET A 89 -21.65 -7.86 4.43
N PHE A 90 -20.68 -8.42 5.14
CA PHE A 90 -19.66 -9.31 4.58
C PHE A 90 -19.74 -10.68 5.25
N THR A 91 -19.58 -11.73 4.46
CA THR A 91 -19.54 -13.11 4.95
C THR A 91 -18.36 -13.31 5.90
N GLN A 92 -18.56 -14.08 6.97
CA GLN A 92 -17.50 -14.46 7.90
C GLN A 92 -16.82 -15.73 7.40
N SER A 93 -15.95 -15.57 6.40
CA SER A 93 -15.20 -16.67 5.80
C SER A 93 -13.73 -16.31 5.66
N PHE A 94 -12.87 -17.14 6.24
CA PHE A 94 -11.43 -17.04 6.07
C PHE A 94 -11.05 -17.42 4.65
N GLU A 95 -10.40 -16.50 3.94
CA GLU A 95 -9.95 -16.72 2.57
C GLU A 95 -8.49 -16.34 2.42
N LYS A 96 -7.79 -17.12 1.59
CA LYS A 96 -6.41 -16.86 1.20
C LYS A 96 -6.36 -16.55 -0.29
N VAL A 97 -5.76 -15.42 -0.64
CA VAL A 97 -5.54 -15.02 -2.04
C VAL A 97 -4.05 -15.06 -2.33
N ARG A 98 -3.68 -15.79 -3.37
CA ARG A 98 -2.30 -15.87 -3.88
C ARG A 98 -2.09 -14.84 -4.97
N ILE A 99 -0.93 -14.21 -4.96
CA ILE A 99 -0.46 -13.27 -5.98
C ILE A 99 0.93 -13.75 -6.40
N PRO A 100 1.07 -14.37 -7.58
CA PRO A 100 2.36 -14.83 -8.09
C PRO A 100 3.38 -13.68 -8.25
N PRO A 101 4.66 -14.01 -8.45
CA PRO A 101 5.70 -13.01 -8.74
C PRO A 101 5.32 -12.12 -9.92
N ASN A 102 5.51 -10.80 -9.79
CA ASN A 102 5.23 -9.78 -10.80
C ASN A 102 3.75 -9.66 -11.23
N GLU A 103 2.83 -10.32 -10.53
CA GLU A 103 1.40 -10.28 -10.83
C GLU A 103 0.65 -9.21 -10.02
N THR A 104 -0.50 -8.80 -10.55
CA THR A 104 -1.38 -7.82 -9.92
C THR A 104 -2.75 -8.42 -9.60
N LYS A 105 -3.20 -8.22 -8.37
CA LYS A 105 -4.60 -8.48 -7.99
C LYS A 105 -5.34 -7.15 -7.83
N GLN A 106 -6.60 -7.14 -8.23
CA GLN A 106 -7.46 -5.96 -8.12
C GLN A 106 -8.87 -6.33 -7.67
N TRP A 107 -9.49 -5.40 -6.93
CA TRP A 107 -10.89 -5.47 -6.51
C TRP A 107 -11.55 -4.10 -6.76
N THR A 108 -12.87 -4.11 -6.95
CA THR A 108 -13.64 -2.91 -7.24
C THR A 108 -14.63 -2.59 -6.13
N ALA A 109 -14.93 -1.29 -5.98
CA ALA A 109 -15.95 -0.77 -5.09
C ALA A 109 -16.77 0.30 -5.83
N ASP A 110 -18.08 0.07 -5.93
CA ASP A 110 -18.98 0.98 -6.64
C ASP A 110 -19.63 1.99 -5.68
N TRP A 111 -19.59 3.26 -6.08
CA TRP A 111 -20.29 4.36 -5.43
C TRP A 111 -21.33 4.96 -6.37
N ASN A 112 -22.60 4.70 -6.07
CA ASN A 112 -23.74 5.06 -6.92
C ASN A 112 -23.95 6.57 -7.05
N THR A 113 -23.73 7.33 -5.98
CA THR A 113 -23.83 8.79 -5.97
C THR A 113 -22.72 9.41 -6.83
N GLY A 114 -21.55 8.75 -6.83
CA GLY A 114 -20.39 9.10 -7.65
C GLY A 114 -19.77 10.45 -7.29
N ILE A 115 -18.62 10.73 -7.89
CA ILE A 115 -17.88 11.98 -7.73
C ILE A 115 -18.65 13.19 -8.31
N ASN A 116 -19.62 12.97 -9.21
CA ASN A 116 -20.33 14.04 -9.92
C ASN A 116 -21.25 14.89 -9.02
N GLN A 117 -21.59 14.40 -7.83
CA GLN A 117 -22.41 15.13 -6.86
C GLN A 117 -21.57 15.84 -5.81
N LEU A 118 -20.24 15.80 -5.94
CA LEU A 118 -19.34 16.50 -5.05
C LEU A 118 -19.17 17.93 -5.51
N GLU A 119 -19.10 18.84 -4.54
CA GLU A 119 -18.76 20.24 -4.78
C GLU A 119 -17.35 20.36 -5.39
N PRO A 120 -17.05 21.41 -6.17
CA PRO A 120 -15.71 21.64 -6.68
C PRO A 120 -14.66 21.73 -5.55
N GLY A 121 -13.54 21.02 -5.71
CA GLY A 121 -12.47 21.01 -4.73
C GLY A 121 -11.62 19.74 -4.72
N PRO A 122 -10.59 19.70 -3.86
CA PRO A 122 -9.76 18.52 -3.66
C PRO A 122 -10.41 17.51 -2.72
N TYR A 123 -10.21 16.24 -3.06
CA TYR A 123 -10.67 15.09 -2.32
C TYR A 123 -9.56 14.04 -2.23
N LEU A 124 -9.55 13.29 -1.12
CA LEU A 124 -8.62 12.20 -0.87
C LEU A 124 -9.37 10.88 -0.93
N ILE A 125 -8.95 9.99 -1.83
CA ILE A 125 -9.36 8.58 -1.86
C ILE A 125 -8.29 7.77 -1.14
N THR A 126 -8.70 6.97 -0.18
CA THR A 126 -7.84 5.95 0.46
C THR A 126 -8.37 4.57 0.10
N GLY A 127 -7.58 3.78 -0.61
CA GLY A 127 -7.84 2.37 -0.87
C GLY A 127 -7.05 1.50 0.09
N ILE A 128 -7.69 0.48 0.67
CA ILE A 128 -7.09 -0.38 1.70
C ILE A 128 -7.35 -1.84 1.31
N ILE A 129 -6.30 -2.66 1.29
CA ILE A 129 -6.41 -4.12 1.28
C ILE A 129 -6.63 -4.59 2.72
N THR A 130 -7.75 -5.26 2.99
CA THR A 130 -8.19 -5.62 4.36
C THR A 130 -7.59 -6.93 4.88
N ALA A 131 -6.57 -7.45 4.19
CA ALA A 131 -5.85 -8.64 4.64
C ALA A 131 -5.20 -8.38 6.00
N THR A 132 -5.35 -9.32 6.93
CA THR A 132 -4.79 -9.23 8.29
C THR A 132 -3.48 -9.98 8.44
N LYS A 133 -3.12 -10.80 7.46
CA LYS A 133 -1.84 -11.52 7.41
C LYS A 133 -1.31 -11.57 5.98
N THR A 134 0.00 -11.41 5.85
CA THR A 134 0.77 -11.55 4.61
C THR A 134 1.88 -12.59 4.79
N GLU A 135 2.11 -13.41 3.77
CA GLU A 135 3.24 -14.34 3.69
C GLU A 135 3.87 -14.20 2.28
N PRO A 136 5.12 -13.72 2.13
CA PRO A 136 6.00 -13.23 3.19
C PRO A 136 5.42 -12.00 3.91
N LYS A 137 5.95 -11.71 5.11
CA LYS A 137 5.50 -10.55 5.88
C LYS A 137 6.02 -9.27 5.22
N ILE A 138 5.10 -8.44 4.75
CA ILE A 138 5.39 -7.11 4.21
C ILE A 138 5.07 -6.01 5.22
N ASN A 139 5.55 -4.79 4.96
CA ASN A 139 5.13 -3.61 5.72
C ASN A 139 3.63 -3.32 5.52
N GLU A 140 2.82 -3.37 6.58
CA GLU A 140 1.36 -3.16 6.53
C GLU A 140 0.94 -1.82 5.92
N LYS A 141 1.80 -0.78 5.98
CA LYS A 141 1.52 0.50 5.31
C LYS A 141 1.39 0.34 3.79
N LYS A 142 2.03 -0.69 3.20
CA LYS A 142 1.95 -1.01 1.78
C LYS A 142 0.59 -1.58 1.38
N LEU A 143 -0.25 -2.01 2.32
CA LEU A 143 -1.64 -2.42 2.04
C LEU A 143 -2.58 -1.23 1.84
N LYS A 144 -2.08 0.01 1.93
CA LYS A 144 -2.86 1.24 1.76
C LYS A 144 -2.30 2.08 0.62
N ALA A 145 -3.18 2.66 -0.17
CA ALA A 145 -2.86 3.62 -1.22
C ALA A 145 -3.72 4.86 -1.08
N LYS A 146 -3.15 6.01 -1.42
CA LYS A 146 -3.82 7.30 -1.38
C LYS A 146 -3.79 7.95 -2.77
N LYS A 147 -4.91 8.52 -3.18
CA LYS A 147 -5.03 9.29 -4.43
C LYS A 147 -5.79 10.57 -4.15
N VAL A 148 -5.14 11.71 -4.41
CA VAL A 148 -5.82 13.00 -4.45
C VAL A 148 -6.42 13.20 -5.83
N PHE A 149 -7.64 13.72 -5.90
CA PHE A 149 -8.28 14.18 -7.12
C PHE A 149 -8.97 15.52 -6.90
N PHE A 150 -9.25 16.22 -8.00
CA PHE A 150 -9.93 17.52 -7.99
C PHE A 150 -11.21 17.41 -8.80
N VAL A 151 -12.31 17.87 -8.21
CA VAL A 151 -13.54 18.18 -8.93
C VAL A 151 -13.43 19.62 -9.40
N ASN A 152 -13.56 19.82 -10.70
CA ASN A 152 -13.52 21.14 -11.31
C ASN A 152 -14.96 21.70 -11.43
N PRO A 153 -15.12 23.04 -11.45
CA PRO A 153 -16.40 23.69 -11.72
C PRO A 153 -17.00 23.34 -13.08
#